data_AF-A0A7S2CH95-F1
#
_entry.id   AF-A0A7S2CH95-F1
#
_cell.length_a   1.000
_cell.length_b   1.000
_cell.length_c   1.000
_cell.angle_alpha   90.00
_cell.angle_beta   90.00
_cell.angle_gamma   90.00
#
_symmetry.space_group_name_H-M   'P 1'
#
loop_
_entity.id
_entity.type
_entity.pdbx_description
1 polymer ?
#
loop_
_entity_poly.entity_id
_entity_poly.type
_entity_poly.pdbx_seq_one_letter_code
_entity_poly.pdbx_strand_id
1 'polypeptide(L)'
;MAFRALNPIMRQAARPAMASARPAIRPTVARPMSGLKALYPMFMDSNMKYLTFVFAGAIAVEFVYGNVANMMWENANAGKLVKDVDWSKWAEDDEEEEEEEEDDDE
;
A
#
# COMPACT_ATOMS: atom_id res chain seq x y z
N MET A 1 91.28 7.65 10.29
CA MET A 1 90.26 8.71 10.32
C MET A 1 89.44 8.61 9.06
N ALA A 2 88.17 8.24 9.20
CA ALA A 2 87.20 8.16 8.11
C ALA A 2 86.66 9.56 7.81
N PHE A 3 86.60 9.95 6.54
CA PHE A 3 85.68 11.01 6.10
C PHE A 3 84.95 10.56 4.84
N ARG A 4 83.64 10.77 4.92
CA ARG A 4 82.54 10.17 4.19
C ARG A 4 81.89 11.25 3.35
N ALA A 5 81.49 10.87 2.13
CA ALA A 5 80.54 11.56 1.24
C ALA A 5 81.07 12.88 0.63
N LEU A 6 80.73 13.24 -0.61
CA LEU A 6 79.37 13.42 -1.12
C LEU A 6 79.32 13.34 -2.65
N ASN A 7 78.43 12.49 -3.17
CA ASN A 7 77.86 12.63 -4.53
C ASN A 7 76.88 13.81 -4.54
N PRO A 8 76.94 14.75 -5.50
CA PRO A 8 75.83 15.66 -5.74
C PRO A 8 74.75 14.92 -6.55
N ILE A 9 73.71 14.47 -5.83
CA ILE A 9 72.47 13.99 -6.44
C ILE A 9 71.80 15.19 -7.11
N MET A 10 71.73 15.16 -8.45
CA MET A 10 70.77 15.95 -9.22
C MET A 10 69.36 15.65 -8.70
N ARG A 11 68.75 16.64 -8.03
CA ARG A 11 67.30 16.64 -7.73
C ARG A 11 66.69 17.88 -8.34
N GLN A 12 66.50 17.83 -9.65
CA GLN A 12 65.59 18.70 -10.35
C GLN A 12 64.18 18.14 -10.11
N ALA A 13 63.56 18.53 -9.00
CA ALA A 13 62.16 18.21 -8.73
C ALA A 13 61.29 19.16 -9.57
N ALA A 14 60.99 18.74 -10.79
CA ALA A 14 59.91 19.32 -11.59
C ALA A 14 58.59 19.15 -10.82
N ARG A 15 57.89 20.26 -10.61
CA ARG A 15 56.52 20.29 -10.06
C ARG A 15 55.56 19.82 -11.17
N PRO A 16 54.65 18.85 -10.94
CA PRO A 16 53.42 18.78 -11.70
C PRO A 16 52.25 19.33 -10.89
N ALA A 17 51.33 19.91 -11.65
CA ALA A 17 50.26 20.80 -11.26
C ALA A 17 49.28 20.24 -10.22
N MET A 18 48.71 21.16 -9.44
CA MET A 18 47.44 20.97 -8.72
C MET A 18 46.36 20.57 -9.73
N ALA A 19 46.14 19.27 -9.91
CA ALA A 19 45.00 18.75 -10.62
C ALA A 19 43.76 19.02 -9.77
N SER A 20 43.02 20.06 -10.13
CA SER A 20 41.66 20.32 -9.64
C SER A 20 40.82 19.06 -9.84
N ALA A 21 40.57 18.31 -8.75
CA ALA A 21 39.67 17.18 -8.75
C ALA A 21 38.23 17.72 -8.85
N ARG A 22 37.74 17.89 -10.08
CA ARG A 22 36.30 18.05 -10.33
C ARG A 22 35.62 16.72 -9.99
N PRO A 23 34.60 16.69 -9.11
CA PRO A 23 33.83 15.47 -8.90
C PRO A 23 33.12 15.13 -10.22
N ALA A 24 33.51 14.02 -10.84
CA ALA A 24 32.80 13.48 -11.98
C ALA A 24 31.43 12.97 -11.48
N ILE A 25 30.38 13.76 -11.68
CA ILE A 25 29.00 13.33 -11.50
C ILE A 25 28.76 12.24 -12.54
N ARG A 26 28.83 10.98 -12.12
CA ARG A 26 28.44 9.85 -12.97
C ARG A 26 26.91 9.88 -13.08
N PRO A 27 26.32 10.09 -14.26
CA PRO A 27 24.88 9.95 -14.41
C PRO A 27 24.54 8.48 -14.16
N THR A 28 23.90 8.18 -13.02
CA THR A 28 23.27 6.88 -12.83
C THR A 28 22.09 6.82 -13.77
N VAL A 29 22.27 6.18 -14.93
CA VAL A 29 21.18 5.86 -15.84
C VAL A 29 20.14 5.09 -15.04
N ALA A 30 19.01 5.73 -14.78
CA ALA A 30 17.88 5.12 -14.10
C ALA A 30 17.38 3.97 -14.98
N ARG A 31 17.71 2.73 -14.59
CA ARG A 31 17.18 1.55 -15.26
C ARG A 31 15.66 1.55 -15.05
N PRO A 32 14.85 1.32 -16.10
CA PRO A 32 13.41 1.19 -15.92
C PRO A 32 13.15 0.00 -14.99
N MET A 33 12.64 0.30 -13.80
CA MET A 33 12.22 -0.71 -12.85
C MET A 33 10.90 -1.30 -13.37
N SER A 34 10.87 -2.60 -13.62
CA SER A 34 9.61 -3.34 -13.83
C SER A 34 8.65 -3.01 -12.67
N GLY A 35 7.35 -2.84 -12.94
CA GLY A 35 6.36 -2.47 -11.92
C GLY A 35 6.38 -3.43 -10.72
N LEU A 36 6.64 -4.72 -10.95
CA LEU A 36 6.82 -5.72 -9.90
C LEU A 36 8.08 -5.46 -9.03
N LYS A 37 9.16 -4.97 -9.64
CA LYS A 37 10.39 -4.56 -8.93
C LYS A 37 10.20 -3.29 -8.10
N ALA A 38 9.22 -2.45 -8.43
CA ALA A 38 8.89 -1.26 -7.63
C ALA A 38 7.97 -1.60 -6.44
N LEU A 39 7.08 -2.58 -6.60
CA LEU A 39 6.19 -3.04 -5.52
C LEU A 39 6.93 -3.87 -4.46
N TYR A 40 7.97 -4.60 -4.87
CA TYR A 40 8.76 -5.45 -3.97
C TYR A 40 9.35 -4.69 -2.76
N PRO A 41 10.10 -3.58 -2.91
CA PRO A 41 10.61 -2.84 -1.75
C PRO A 41 9.51 -2.14 -0.95
N MET A 42 8.33 -1.92 -1.54
CA MET A 42 7.22 -1.24 -0.87
C MET A 42 6.49 -2.17 0.12
N PHE A 43 6.27 -3.43 -0.26
CA PHE A 43 5.46 -4.37 0.52
C PHE A 43 6.23 -5.58 1.07
N MET A 44 7.40 -5.91 0.52
CA MET A 44 8.11 -7.17 0.80
C MET A 44 9.51 -6.99 1.41
N ASP A 45 9.94 -5.76 1.71
CA ASP A 45 11.30 -5.50 2.22
C ASP A 45 11.51 -5.92 3.69
N SER A 46 10.44 -6.08 4.47
CA SER A 46 10.53 -6.59 5.83
C SER A 46 9.44 -7.61 6.15
N ASN A 47 9.78 -8.63 6.94
CA ASN A 47 8.85 -9.70 7.33
C ASN A 47 7.55 -9.15 7.93
N MET A 48 7.64 -8.08 8.73
CA MET A 48 6.46 -7.44 9.33
C MET A 48 5.56 -6.78 8.28
N LYS A 49 6.14 -6.05 7.29
CA LYS A 49 5.37 -5.43 6.19
C LYS A 49 4.71 -6.48 5.31
N TYR A 50 5.41 -7.59 5.05
CA TYR A 50 4.86 -8.70 4.28
C TYR A 50 3.66 -9.33 4.98
N LEU A 51 3.78 -9.63 6.28
CA LEU A 51 2.67 -10.19 7.06
C LEU A 51 1.48 -9.25 7.11
N THR A 52 1.68 -7.97 7.39
CA THR A 52 0.57 -7.00 7.41
C THR A 52 -0.09 -6.85 6.05
N PHE A 53 0.69 -6.86 4.97
CA PHE A 53 0.17 -6.84 3.60
C PHE A 53 -0.68 -8.07 3.29
N VAL A 54 -0.22 -9.27 3.68
CA VAL A 54 -0.98 -10.52 3.48
C VAL A 54 -2.28 -10.49 4.28
N PHE A 55 -2.24 -10.10 5.56
CA PHE A 55 -3.46 -10.03 6.37
C PHE A 55 -4.44 -8.97 5.87
N ALA A 56 -3.97 -7.77 5.53
CA ALA A 56 -4.82 -6.73 4.97
C ALA A 56 -5.42 -7.16 3.62
N GLY A 57 -4.61 -7.80 2.78
CA GLY A 57 -5.06 -8.38 1.51
C GLY A 57 -6.11 -9.47 1.71
N ALA A 58 -5.92 -10.38 2.66
CA ALA A 58 -6.89 -11.43 2.98
C ALA A 58 -8.24 -10.85 3.44
N ILE A 59 -8.22 -9.86 4.33
CA ILE A 59 -9.45 -9.18 4.80
C ILE A 59 -10.16 -8.49 3.63
N ALA A 60 -9.41 -7.77 2.78
CA ALA A 60 -10.00 -7.10 1.63
C ALA A 60 -10.61 -8.08 0.63
N VAL A 61 -9.91 -9.19 0.34
CA VAL A 61 -10.40 -10.25 -0.55
C VAL A 61 -11.64 -10.91 0.03
N GLU A 62 -11.65 -11.24 1.32
CA GLU A 62 -12.80 -11.85 1.99
C GLU A 62 -14.05 -10.96 1.86
N PHE A 63 -13.90 -9.66 2.08
CA PHE A 63 -15.01 -8.72 1.97
C PHE A 63 -15.58 -8.68 0.53
N VAL A 64 -14.71 -8.56 -0.47
CA VAL A 64 -15.14 -8.55 -1.88
C VAL A 64 -15.75 -9.88 -2.26
N TYR A 65 -15.10 -10.99 -1.91
CA TYR A 65 -15.54 -12.34 -2.23
C TYR A 65 -16.92 -12.63 -1.63
N GLY A 66 -17.14 -12.32 -0.35
CA GLY A 66 -18.44 -12.53 0.31
C GLY A 66 -19.59 -11.79 -0.40
N ASN A 67 -19.37 -10.52 -0.77
CA ASN A 67 -20.37 -9.74 -1.49
C ASN A 67 -20.66 -10.30 -2.89
N VAL A 68 -19.61 -10.63 -3.64
CA VAL A 68 -19.75 -11.16 -5.01
C VAL A 68 -20.42 -12.55 -4.99
N ALA A 69 -20.01 -13.41 -4.05
CA ALA A 69 -20.58 -14.75 -3.90
C ALA A 69 -22.05 -14.67 -3.52
N ASN A 70 -22.43 -13.80 -2.56
CA ASN A 70 -23.83 -13.58 -2.20
C ASN A 70 -24.62 -13.05 -3.38
N MET A 71 -24.13 -12.02 -4.09
CA MET A 71 -24.82 -11.49 -5.27
C MET A 71 -25.04 -12.57 -6.33
N MET A 72 -24.03 -13.41 -6.60
CA MET A 72 -24.14 -14.49 -7.57
C MET A 72 -25.17 -15.54 -7.11
N TRP A 73 -25.18 -15.88 -5.82
CA TRP A 73 -26.12 -16.81 -5.22
C TRP A 73 -27.57 -16.31 -5.27
N GLU A 74 -27.78 -15.04 -4.90
CA GLU A 74 -29.08 -14.39 -4.89
C GLU A 74 -29.65 -14.29 -6.30
N ASN A 75 -28.84 -13.90 -7.28
CA ASN A 75 -29.27 -13.86 -8.67
C ASN A 75 -29.65 -15.25 -9.21
N ALA A 76 -28.88 -16.29 -8.85
CA ALA A 76 -29.17 -17.66 -9.26
C ALA A 76 -30.44 -18.23 -8.60
N ASN A 77 -30.83 -17.71 -7.43
CA ASN A 77 -31.99 -18.18 -6.66
C ASN A 77 -33.13 -17.14 -6.60
N ALA A 78 -33.09 -16.11 -7.45
CA ALA A 78 -34.05 -15.00 -7.42
C ALA A 78 -35.51 -15.49 -7.38
N GLY A 79 -36.29 -14.92 -6.45
CA GLY A 79 -37.69 -15.29 -6.21
C GLY A 79 -37.89 -16.50 -5.30
N LYS A 80 -36.81 -17.13 -4.81
CA LYS A 80 -36.87 -18.22 -3.83
C LYS A 80 -36.33 -17.82 -2.46
N LEU A 81 -35.72 -16.65 -2.33
CA LEU A 81 -35.17 -16.21 -1.06
C LEU A 81 -36.27 -15.58 -0.20
N VAL A 82 -36.12 -15.74 1.12
CA VAL A 82 -37.01 -15.16 2.14
C VAL A 82 -37.13 -13.63 2.00
N LYS A 83 -36.07 -12.98 1.51
CA LYS A 83 -36.04 -11.54 1.24
C LYS A 83 -36.81 -11.10 0.00
N ASP A 84 -37.16 -12.03 -0.89
CA ASP A 84 -37.97 -11.77 -2.08
C ASP A 84 -39.48 -11.95 -1.78
N VAL A 85 -39.82 -12.45 -0.59
CA VAL A 85 -41.19 -12.64 -0.14
C VAL A 85 -41.77 -11.31 0.30
N ASP A 86 -42.95 -10.99 -0.22
CA ASP A 86 -43.67 -9.76 0.09
C ASP A 86 -44.39 -9.88 1.44
N TRP A 87 -43.72 -9.43 2.51
CA TRP A 87 -44.25 -9.49 3.87
C TRP A 87 -45.41 -8.53 4.12
N SER A 88 -45.61 -7.50 3.29
CA SER A 88 -46.69 -6.52 3.51
C SER A 88 -48.08 -7.13 3.31
N LYS A 89 -48.18 -8.26 2.62
CA LYS A 89 -49.43 -9.02 2.48
C LYS A 89 -49.92 -9.64 3.81
N TRP A 90 -49.00 -9.80 4.77
CA TRP A 90 -49.29 -10.39 6.08
C TRP A 90 -49.00 -9.41 7.22
N ALA A 91 -48.58 -8.18 6.91
CA ALA A 91 -48.67 -7.09 7.87
C ALA A 91 -50.15 -6.75 7.97
N GLU A 92 -50.75 -6.98 9.14
CA GLU A 92 -52.02 -6.33 9.48
C GLU A 92 -51.75 -4.83 9.38
N ASP A 93 -52.62 -4.08 8.68
CA ASP A 93 -52.54 -2.63 8.62
C ASP A 93 -52.58 -2.11 10.06
N ASP A 94 -51.42 -1.76 10.63
CA ASP A 94 -51.28 -0.93 11.83
C ASP A 94 -51.70 0.54 11.49
N GLU A 95 -52.76 0.70 10.69
CA GLU A 95 -53.44 1.96 10.41
C GLU A 95 -54.71 2.03 11.26
N GLU A 96 -54.60 2.11 12.58
CA GLU A 96 -55.68 2.57 13.48
C GLU A 96 -55.19 2.58 14.93
N GLU A 97 -54.53 3.65 15.34
CA GLU A 97 -54.58 4.17 16.72
C GLU A 97 -54.09 5.62 16.64
N GLU A 98 -54.87 6.47 15.96
CA GLU A 98 -54.86 7.90 16.24
C GLU A 98 -55.22 8.03 17.72
N GLU A 99 -54.22 8.26 18.57
CA GLU A 99 -54.41 8.62 19.97
C GLU A 99 -55.33 9.85 20.01
N GLU A 100 -56.62 9.64 20.24
CA GLU A 100 -57.55 10.68 20.66
C GLU A 100 -56.99 11.23 21.98
N GLU A 101 -56.25 12.34 21.91
CA GLU A 101 -55.95 13.19 23.07
C GLU A 101 -57.29 13.76 23.58
N GLU A 102 -58.05 12.95 24.34
CA GLU A 102 -59.12 13.42 25.21
C GLU A 102 -58.51 14.24 26.35
N ASP A 103 -58.54 15.55 26.14
CA ASP A 103 -58.81 16.67 27.06
C ASP A 103 -59.11 16.30 28.53
N ASP A 104 -58.40 16.92 29.49
CA ASP A 104 -59.05 17.34 30.75
C ASP A 104 -58.33 18.55 31.39
N ASP A 105 -59.02 19.68 31.31
CA ASP A 105 -58.80 20.95 32.01
C ASP A 105 -58.92 20.79 33.56
N GLU A 106 -57.85 21.07 34.35
CA GLU A 106 -57.85 21.85 35.62
C GLU A 106 -56.45 21.97 36.28
#